data_AF-A0A967GXX7-F1
#
_entry.id   AF-A0A967GXX7-F1
#
_cell.length_a   1.000
_cell.length_b   1.000
_cell.length_c   1.000
_cell.angle_alpha   90.00
_cell.angle_beta   90.00
_cell.angle_gamma   90.00
#
_symmetry.space_group_name_H-M   'P 1'
#
loop_
_entity.id
_entity.type
_entity.pdbx_description
1 polymer ?
#
loop_
_entity_poly.entity_id
_entity_poly.type
_entity_poly.pdbx_seq_one_letter_code
_entity_poly.pdbx_strand_id
1 'polypeptide(L)'
;RTSGTHPLHIDGTCISGIGAPDFLGYEIRDKFPVFRYRVADHTIEALFAPGKASPNSFTAKFKVTPAAKLSFKANRARVTESSPRPGFLRVVVKHDPIANYQGFPRDMGIKQADADSGRKLYLNYGCIACHSTDGSRGHGPTFGGLAGKTRPLEGGGEVLADKAYLLESIRNPNARVAKGFPPSYMPPYQLKDIEYEALATFIISLAQSK
;
A
#
# COMPACT_ATOMS: atom_id res chain seq x y z
N ARG A 1 -21.05 -2.97 -1.90
CA ARG A 1 -20.87 -3.00 -3.38
C ARG A 1 -19.85 -1.93 -3.73
N THR A 2 -18.72 -2.28 -4.34
CA THR A 2 -17.76 -1.30 -4.84
C THR A 2 -18.38 -0.56 -6.03
N SER A 3 -18.65 0.73 -5.90
CA SER A 3 -19.11 1.59 -7.00
C SER A 3 -17.89 2.03 -7.81
N GLY A 4 -17.73 1.49 -9.02
CA GLY A 4 -16.64 1.88 -9.91
C GLY A 4 -16.77 1.24 -11.28
N THR A 5 -16.39 1.97 -12.32
CA THR A 5 -16.28 1.43 -13.68
C THR A 5 -14.97 0.64 -13.82
N HIS A 6 -15.06 -0.55 -14.39
CA HIS A 6 -13.88 -1.35 -14.64
C HIS A 6 -13.02 -0.71 -15.75
N PRO A 7 -11.68 -0.65 -15.61
CA PRO A 7 -10.83 0.05 -16.57
C PRO A 7 -10.74 -0.66 -17.94
N LEU A 8 -10.90 -1.98 -17.98
CA LEU A 8 -10.90 -2.75 -19.23
C LEU A 8 -12.16 -2.48 -20.06
N HIS A 9 -11.96 -2.29 -21.36
CA HIS A 9 -13.01 -2.15 -22.35
C HIS A 9 -12.82 -3.18 -23.47
N ILE A 10 -13.92 -3.74 -23.96
CA ILE A 10 -13.99 -4.64 -25.11
C ILE A 10 -14.80 -3.93 -26.19
N ASP A 11 -14.23 -3.79 -27.38
CA ASP A 11 -14.83 -3.10 -28.54
C ASP A 11 -15.37 -1.70 -28.22
N GLY A 12 -14.68 -1.00 -27.32
CA GLY A 12 -15.03 0.36 -26.89
C GLY A 12 -16.01 0.43 -25.72
N THR A 13 -16.62 -0.67 -25.31
CA THR A 13 -17.56 -0.75 -24.18
C THR A 13 -16.83 -1.18 -22.91
N CYS A 14 -17.06 -0.46 -21.80
CA CYS A 14 -16.54 -0.85 -20.48
C CYS A 14 -17.15 -2.19 -20.06
N ILE A 15 -16.35 -3.14 -19.58
CA ILE A 15 -16.87 -4.47 -19.21
C ILE A 15 -17.95 -4.42 -18.13
N SER A 16 -17.95 -3.39 -17.26
CA SER A 16 -19.02 -3.16 -16.29
C SER A 16 -20.39 -2.90 -16.92
N GLY A 17 -20.43 -2.39 -18.15
CA GLY A 17 -21.64 -2.15 -18.92
C GLY A 17 -22.04 -3.31 -19.84
N ILE A 18 -21.20 -4.35 -19.97
CA ILE A 18 -21.45 -5.52 -20.82
C ILE A 18 -22.24 -6.58 -20.03
N GLY A 19 -21.88 -6.81 -18.77
CA GLY A 19 -22.56 -7.77 -17.91
C GLY A 19 -21.81 -8.04 -16.61
N ALA A 20 -22.44 -8.78 -15.70
CA ALA A 20 -21.78 -9.26 -14.50
C ALA A 20 -20.71 -10.31 -14.87
N PRO A 21 -19.49 -10.25 -14.31
CA PRO A 21 -18.48 -11.25 -14.57
C PRO A 21 -18.77 -12.56 -13.81
N ASP A 22 -18.72 -13.68 -14.52
CA ASP A 22 -18.67 -15.02 -13.91
C ASP A 22 -17.22 -15.41 -13.67
N PHE A 23 -16.82 -15.65 -12.43
CA PHE A 23 -15.48 -16.14 -12.13
C PHE A 23 -15.34 -17.62 -12.50
N LEU A 24 -14.38 -17.94 -13.37
CA LEU A 24 -14.13 -19.30 -13.88
C LEU A 24 -12.92 -19.98 -13.20
N GLY A 25 -12.41 -19.38 -12.13
CA GLY A 25 -11.22 -19.86 -11.41
C GLY A 25 -9.93 -19.18 -11.84
N TYR A 26 -8.82 -19.69 -11.33
CA TYR A 26 -7.48 -19.19 -11.61
C TYR A 26 -6.50 -20.35 -11.77
N GLU A 27 -5.37 -20.07 -12.42
CA GLU A 27 -4.21 -20.96 -12.46
C GLU A 27 -2.94 -20.17 -12.15
N ILE A 28 -1.86 -20.85 -11.78
CA ILE A 28 -0.55 -20.22 -11.64
C ILE A 28 0.26 -20.44 -12.92
N ARG A 29 0.63 -19.36 -13.58
CA ARG A 29 1.51 -19.36 -14.76
C ARG A 29 2.73 -18.51 -14.46
N ASP A 30 3.91 -19.09 -14.55
CA ASP A 30 5.19 -18.42 -14.24
C ASP A 30 5.22 -17.74 -12.86
N LYS A 31 4.70 -18.41 -11.82
CA LYS A 31 4.55 -17.92 -10.44
C LYS A 31 3.52 -16.79 -10.24
N PHE A 32 2.76 -16.43 -11.27
CA PHE A 32 1.72 -15.40 -11.17
C PHE A 32 0.33 -15.99 -11.43
N PRO A 33 -0.70 -15.51 -10.70
CA PRO A 33 -2.06 -15.94 -10.96
C PRO A 33 -2.56 -15.40 -12.30
N VAL A 34 -3.18 -16.29 -13.08
CA VAL A 34 -4.01 -15.98 -14.24
C VAL A 34 -5.44 -16.21 -13.85
N PHE A 35 -6.19 -15.13 -13.65
CA PHE A 35 -7.60 -15.19 -13.33
C PHE A 35 -8.42 -15.31 -14.61
N ARG A 36 -9.47 -16.14 -14.58
CA ARG A 36 -10.36 -16.32 -15.72
C ARG A 36 -11.77 -15.85 -15.36
N TYR A 37 -12.35 -15.04 -16.22
CA TYR A 37 -13.70 -14.52 -16.06
C TYR A 37 -14.48 -14.69 -17.36
N ARG A 38 -15.79 -14.93 -17.27
CA ARG A 38 -16.70 -14.77 -18.40
C ARG A 38 -17.44 -13.44 -18.27
N VAL A 39 -17.52 -12.66 -19.32
CA VAL A 39 -18.36 -11.47 -19.40
C VAL A 39 -19.07 -11.50 -20.75
N ALA A 40 -20.40 -11.63 -20.73
CA ALA A 40 -21.20 -11.95 -21.91
C ALA A 40 -20.62 -13.18 -22.66
N ASP A 41 -20.27 -13.01 -23.93
CA ASP A 41 -19.71 -14.02 -24.83
C ASP A 41 -18.19 -14.13 -24.77
N HIS A 42 -17.51 -13.26 -24.02
CA HIS A 42 -16.06 -13.27 -23.89
C HIS A 42 -15.58 -14.00 -22.63
N THR A 43 -14.60 -14.87 -22.81
CA THR A 43 -13.71 -15.32 -21.73
C THR A 43 -12.49 -14.42 -21.66
N ILE A 44 -12.22 -13.86 -20.50
CA ILE A 44 -11.10 -12.96 -20.20
C ILE A 44 -10.09 -13.72 -19.31
N GLU A 45 -8.87 -13.92 -19.80
CA GLU A 45 -7.72 -14.29 -18.99
C GLU A 45 -6.98 -13.02 -18.56
N ALA A 46 -6.82 -12.80 -17.25
CA ALA A 46 -6.14 -11.64 -16.68
C ALA A 46 -4.94 -12.09 -15.82
N LEU A 47 -3.73 -11.73 -16.24
CA LEU A 47 -2.49 -11.96 -15.49
C LEU A 47 -1.98 -10.63 -14.94
N PHE A 48 -1.61 -10.63 -13.66
CA PHE A 48 -0.95 -9.50 -13.00
C PHE A 48 0.42 -9.93 -12.49
N ALA A 49 1.46 -9.17 -12.84
CA ALA A 49 2.82 -9.44 -12.42
C ALA A 49 3.56 -8.13 -12.05
N PRO A 50 4.58 -8.17 -11.19
CA PRO A 50 5.44 -7.01 -10.92
C PRO A 50 6.00 -6.42 -12.22
N GLY A 51 6.03 -5.11 -12.31
CA GLY A 51 6.60 -4.40 -13.46
C GLY A 51 8.12 -4.49 -13.43
N LYS A 52 8.72 -4.92 -14.55
CA LYS A 52 10.17 -5.11 -14.64
C LYS A 52 10.94 -3.81 -14.92
N ALA A 53 10.30 -2.84 -15.58
CA ALA A 53 10.95 -1.63 -16.11
C ALA A 53 10.85 -0.41 -15.18
N SER A 54 10.07 -0.46 -14.10
CA SER A 54 9.89 0.68 -13.20
C SER A 54 9.54 0.24 -11.78
N PRO A 55 10.15 0.83 -10.74
CA PRO A 55 9.72 0.62 -9.37
C PRO A 55 8.26 1.07 -9.19
N ASN A 56 7.55 0.43 -8.24
CA ASN A 56 6.14 0.69 -7.92
C ASN A 56 5.20 0.53 -9.13
N SER A 57 5.51 -0.40 -10.02
CA SER A 57 4.66 -0.71 -11.17
C SER A 57 4.26 -2.17 -11.21
N PHE A 58 3.13 -2.45 -11.87
CA PHE A 58 2.74 -3.80 -12.25
C PHE A 58 2.39 -3.85 -13.74
N THR A 59 2.55 -5.02 -14.33
CA THR A 59 2.06 -5.32 -15.68
C THR A 59 0.76 -6.11 -15.56
N ALA A 60 -0.29 -5.63 -16.23
CA ALA A 60 -1.50 -6.41 -16.47
C ALA A 60 -1.48 -6.91 -17.92
N LYS A 61 -1.77 -8.19 -18.11
CA LYS A 61 -1.97 -8.80 -19.43
C LYS A 61 -3.37 -9.37 -19.49
N PHE A 62 -4.12 -8.97 -20.51
CA PHE A 62 -5.46 -9.44 -20.78
C PHE A 62 -5.45 -10.19 -22.10
N LYS A 63 -6.08 -11.35 -22.13
CA LYS A 63 -6.41 -12.08 -23.35
C LYS A 63 -7.91 -12.34 -23.36
N VAL A 64 -8.58 -12.10 -24.48
CA VAL A 64 -10.01 -12.36 -24.64
C VAL A 64 -10.28 -13.36 -25.75
N THR A 65 -11.25 -14.24 -25.51
CA THR A 65 -11.73 -15.25 -26.47
C THR A 65 -13.26 -15.20 -26.52
N PRO A 66 -13.90 -15.01 -27.69
CA PRO A 66 -13.28 -14.73 -28.99
C PRO A 66 -12.47 -13.43 -28.98
N ALA A 67 -11.54 -13.30 -29.92
CA ALA A 67 -10.64 -12.16 -29.99
C ALA A 67 -11.41 -10.88 -30.32
N ALA A 68 -11.19 -9.82 -29.53
CA ALA A 68 -11.84 -8.53 -29.67
C ALA A 68 -10.84 -7.38 -29.47
N LYS A 69 -11.23 -6.15 -29.78
CA LYS A 69 -10.38 -4.97 -29.57
C LYS A 69 -10.40 -4.58 -28.10
N LEU A 70 -9.23 -4.54 -27.48
CA LEU A 70 -9.08 -4.21 -26.06
C LEU A 70 -8.53 -2.81 -25.85
N SER A 71 -9.04 -2.11 -24.84
CA SER A 71 -8.43 -0.88 -24.33
C SER A 71 -8.55 -0.79 -22.81
N PHE A 72 -7.70 0.01 -22.17
CA PHE A 72 -7.67 0.19 -20.72
C PHE A 72 -7.72 1.67 -20.38
N LYS A 73 -8.80 2.10 -19.74
CA LYS A 73 -9.03 3.49 -19.32
C LYS A 73 -9.17 3.52 -17.81
N ALA A 74 -8.06 3.80 -17.12
CA ALA A 74 -8.09 4.01 -15.69
C ALA A 74 -8.37 5.48 -15.36
N ASN A 75 -9.20 5.72 -14.34
CA ASN A 75 -9.52 7.08 -13.90
C ASN A 75 -8.40 7.68 -13.03
N ARG A 76 -7.88 6.90 -12.07
CA ARG A 76 -6.85 7.35 -11.12
C ARG A 76 -5.48 6.70 -11.29
N ALA A 77 -5.40 5.58 -12.01
CA ALA A 77 -4.16 4.83 -12.14
C ALA A 77 -3.35 5.34 -13.34
N ARG A 78 -2.03 5.53 -13.17
CA ARG A 78 -1.17 6.01 -14.24
C ARG A 78 -0.75 4.85 -15.15
N VAL A 79 -1.36 4.76 -16.32
CA VAL A 79 -0.93 3.84 -17.39
C VAL A 79 0.29 4.46 -18.08
N THR A 80 1.45 3.83 -17.96
CA THR A 80 2.70 4.33 -18.55
C THR A 80 3.03 3.65 -19.87
N GLU A 81 2.51 2.45 -20.10
CA GLU A 81 2.64 1.72 -21.37
C GLU A 81 1.34 1.00 -21.68
N SER A 82 0.97 0.97 -22.97
CA SER A 82 -0.16 0.20 -23.49
C SER A 82 0.20 -0.41 -24.84
N SER A 83 -0.07 -1.70 -25.02
CA SER A 83 0.24 -2.44 -26.23
C SER A 83 -0.95 -3.33 -26.63
N PRO A 84 -1.98 -2.76 -27.28
CA PRO A 84 -3.14 -3.51 -27.76
C PRO A 84 -2.84 -4.28 -29.05
N ARG A 85 -3.39 -5.49 -29.16
CA ARG A 85 -3.47 -6.32 -30.37
C ARG A 85 -4.83 -7.04 -30.37
N PRO A 86 -5.34 -7.55 -31.50
CA PRO A 86 -6.59 -8.32 -31.49
C PRO A 86 -6.55 -9.45 -30.46
N GLY A 87 -7.51 -9.47 -29.54
CA GLY A 87 -7.61 -10.47 -28.48
C GLY A 87 -6.59 -10.36 -27.35
N PHE A 88 -5.67 -9.38 -27.37
CA PHE A 88 -4.61 -9.24 -26.36
C PHE A 88 -4.30 -7.79 -26.01
N LEU A 89 -4.07 -7.52 -24.72
CA LEU A 89 -3.67 -6.22 -24.23
C LEU A 89 -2.65 -6.38 -23.11
N ARG A 90 -1.50 -5.73 -23.25
CA ARG A 90 -0.56 -5.49 -22.17
C ARG A 90 -0.63 -4.03 -21.74
N VAL A 91 -0.74 -3.79 -20.44
CA VAL A 91 -0.59 -2.45 -19.85
C VAL A 91 0.40 -2.48 -18.69
N VAL A 92 1.17 -1.41 -18.55
CA VAL A 92 1.97 -1.15 -17.35
C VAL A 92 1.32 -0.03 -16.58
N VAL A 93 1.00 -0.30 -15.32
CA VAL A 93 0.40 0.66 -14.40
C VAL A 93 1.44 1.01 -13.35
N LYS A 94 1.80 2.29 -13.27
CA LYS A 94 2.72 2.81 -12.26
C LYS A 94 1.91 3.53 -11.19
N HIS A 95 2.24 3.24 -9.95
CA HIS A 95 1.69 3.94 -8.79
C HIS A 95 2.74 4.89 -8.24
N ASP A 96 2.28 6.00 -7.68
CA ASP A 96 3.16 6.84 -6.91
C ASP A 96 3.50 6.12 -5.60
N PRO A 97 4.76 6.19 -5.13
CA PRO A 97 5.13 5.66 -3.83
C PRO A 97 4.17 6.18 -2.76
N ILE A 98 3.81 5.33 -1.80
CA ILE A 98 2.98 5.77 -0.66
C ILE A 98 3.65 6.90 0.14
N ALA A 99 4.98 7.01 0.09
CA ALA A 99 5.71 8.16 0.63
C ALA A 99 5.35 9.52 0.01
N ASN A 100 4.89 9.54 -1.25
CA ASN A 100 4.45 10.78 -1.90
C ASN A 100 3.02 11.17 -1.52
N TYR A 101 2.27 10.25 -0.91
CA TYR A 101 0.95 10.56 -0.40
C TYR A 101 1.10 11.45 0.83
N GLN A 102 0.66 12.70 0.73
CA GLN A 102 0.85 13.67 1.80
C GLN A 102 -0.03 13.43 3.03
N GLY A 103 -0.88 12.40 3.03
CA GLY A 103 -1.92 12.25 4.03
C GLY A 103 -3.08 13.22 3.79
N PHE A 104 -4.07 13.16 4.67
CA PHE A 104 -5.08 14.20 4.80
C PHE A 104 -4.99 14.73 6.23
N PRO A 105 -5.27 16.02 6.47
CA PRO A 105 -5.41 16.53 7.82
C PRO A 105 -6.40 15.66 8.60
N ARG A 106 -5.94 15.14 9.74
CA ARG A 106 -6.81 14.46 10.71
C ARG A 106 -6.71 15.19 12.03
N ASP A 107 -7.81 15.19 12.77
CA ASP A 107 -7.89 15.76 14.10
C ASP A 107 -8.83 14.89 14.92
N MET A 108 -8.26 14.12 15.85
CA MET A 108 -9.06 13.31 16.77
C MET A 108 -9.49 14.10 18.02
N GLY A 109 -9.26 15.42 18.05
CA GLY A 109 -9.60 16.27 19.20
C GLY A 109 -8.81 15.91 20.45
N ILE A 110 -7.57 15.43 20.28
CA ILE A 110 -6.68 15.09 21.39
C ILE A 110 -6.35 16.35 22.18
N LYS A 111 -6.59 16.30 23.50
CA LYS A 111 -6.36 17.42 24.42
C LYS A 111 -5.13 17.26 25.31
N GLN A 112 -4.56 16.04 25.36
CA GLN A 112 -3.42 15.70 26.20
C GLN A 112 -2.53 14.67 25.52
N ALA A 113 -1.21 14.82 25.69
CA ALA A 113 -0.20 13.95 25.06
C ALA A 113 0.20 12.77 25.96
N ASP A 114 -0.78 12.00 26.41
CA ASP A 114 -0.56 10.80 27.23
C ASP A 114 -0.60 9.49 26.41
N ALA A 115 -0.24 8.38 27.06
CA ALA A 115 -0.17 7.07 26.44
C ALA A 115 -1.54 6.57 25.95
N ASP A 116 -2.63 6.90 26.65
CA ASP A 116 -3.98 6.49 26.25
C ASP A 116 -4.44 7.20 24.98
N SER A 117 -4.16 8.50 24.88
CA SER A 117 -4.39 9.30 23.68
C SER A 117 -3.54 8.79 22.52
N GLY A 118 -2.26 8.48 22.77
CA GLY A 118 -1.37 7.87 21.79
C GLY A 118 -1.85 6.49 21.32
N ARG A 119 -2.35 5.65 22.24
CA ARG A 119 -2.92 4.34 21.90
C ARG A 119 -4.16 4.49 21.02
N LYS A 120 -5.04 5.46 21.32
CA LYS A 120 -6.21 5.77 20.48
C LYS A 120 -5.77 6.19 19.08
N LEU A 121 -4.77 7.07 18.95
CA LEU A 121 -4.25 7.48 17.65
C LEU A 121 -3.64 6.29 16.90
N TYR A 122 -2.83 5.47 17.55
CA TYR A 122 -2.21 4.26 16.99
C TYR A 122 -3.26 3.31 16.36
N LEU A 123 -4.40 3.15 17.01
CA LEU A 123 -5.51 2.34 16.49
C LEU A 123 -6.27 3.06 15.35
N ASN A 124 -6.65 4.32 15.55
CA ASN A 124 -7.53 5.04 14.61
C ASN A 124 -6.82 5.53 13.34
N TYR A 125 -5.52 5.78 13.40
CA TYR A 125 -4.69 6.17 12.25
C TYR A 125 -4.07 4.98 11.54
N GLY A 126 -4.38 3.76 11.98
CA GLY A 126 -4.02 2.51 11.30
C GLY A 126 -2.57 2.10 11.50
N CYS A 127 -1.83 2.71 12.43
CA CYS A 127 -0.44 2.34 12.72
C CYS A 127 -0.30 0.86 13.07
N ILE A 128 -1.32 0.30 13.74
CA ILE A 128 -1.43 -1.13 14.09
C ILE A 128 -1.37 -2.09 12.90
N ALA A 129 -1.75 -1.65 11.69
CA ALA A 129 -1.73 -2.51 10.52
C ALA A 129 -0.30 -2.88 10.08
N CYS A 130 0.69 -2.08 10.49
CA CYS A 130 2.09 -2.26 10.11
C CYS A 130 3.00 -2.49 11.31
N HIS A 131 2.77 -1.77 12.41
CA HIS A 131 3.65 -1.77 13.57
C HIS A 131 3.03 -2.56 14.72
N SER A 132 3.68 -3.64 15.13
CA SER A 132 3.27 -4.41 16.30
C SER A 132 3.71 -3.75 17.61
N THR A 133 3.05 -4.10 18.71
CA THR A 133 3.41 -3.67 20.07
C THR A 133 3.96 -4.81 20.93
N ASP A 134 3.94 -6.04 20.43
CA ASP A 134 4.33 -7.27 21.14
C ASP A 134 5.69 -7.82 20.66
N GLY A 135 6.36 -7.15 19.73
CA GLY A 135 7.63 -7.62 19.16
C GLY A 135 7.48 -8.52 17.94
N SER A 136 6.26 -8.93 17.57
CA SER A 136 6.03 -9.74 16.37
C SER A 136 6.48 -9.02 15.10
N ARG A 137 6.93 -9.77 14.09
CA ARG A 137 7.32 -9.21 12.80
C ARG A 137 6.07 -8.79 12.02
N GLY A 138 6.06 -7.54 11.56
CA GLY A 138 5.00 -6.98 10.72
C GLY A 138 5.55 -6.32 9.45
N HIS A 139 4.69 -5.59 8.74
CA HIS A 139 5.08 -4.79 7.58
C HIS A 139 6.00 -3.62 7.96
N GLY A 140 5.89 -3.12 9.19
CA GLY A 140 6.77 -2.10 9.78
C GLY A 140 7.52 -2.63 11.00
N PRO A 141 8.54 -1.89 11.47
CA PRO A 141 9.27 -2.25 12.68
C PRO A 141 8.36 -2.23 13.91
N THR A 142 8.50 -3.21 14.80
CA THR A 142 7.81 -3.23 16.10
C THR A 142 8.11 -1.96 16.92
N PHE A 143 7.10 -1.49 17.65
CA PHE A 143 7.20 -0.50 18.72
C PHE A 143 7.43 -1.15 20.10
N GLY A 144 7.08 -2.44 20.24
CA GLY A 144 7.21 -3.18 21.49
C GLY A 144 8.67 -3.21 21.96
N GLY A 145 8.91 -2.73 23.19
CA GLY A 145 10.24 -2.73 23.79
C GLY A 145 11.29 -1.88 23.05
N LEU A 146 10.88 -0.97 22.16
CA LEU A 146 11.76 -0.19 21.30
C LEU A 146 12.45 0.96 22.06
N ALA A 147 11.68 1.74 22.82
CA ALA A 147 12.18 3.00 23.34
C ALA A 147 13.36 2.81 24.31
N GLY A 148 14.37 3.66 24.20
CA GLY A 148 15.61 3.58 24.98
C GLY A 148 16.61 2.52 24.50
N LYS A 149 16.31 1.76 23.44
CA LYS A 149 17.26 0.83 22.83
C LYS A 149 17.88 1.41 21.57
N THR A 150 19.10 0.98 21.28
CA THR A 150 19.73 1.24 19.99
C THR A 150 19.16 0.32 18.93
N ARG A 151 18.94 0.84 17.71
CA ARG A 151 18.55 0.03 16.56
C ARG A 151 19.41 0.31 15.32
N PRO A 152 19.69 -0.71 14.50
CA PRO A 152 20.40 -0.53 13.25
C PRO A 152 19.52 0.16 12.19
N LEU A 153 20.16 0.97 11.36
CA LEU A 153 19.52 1.67 10.23
C LEU A 153 19.82 0.97 8.90
N GLU A 154 18.90 1.16 7.95
CA GLU A 154 19.11 0.82 6.56
C GLU A 154 20.22 1.71 5.97
N GLY A 155 21.15 1.14 5.21
CA GLY A 155 22.35 1.85 4.75
C GLY A 155 23.51 1.90 5.76
N GLY A 156 23.32 1.41 6.99
CA GLY A 156 24.36 1.27 8.02
C GLY A 156 24.23 2.27 9.17
N GLY A 157 25.03 2.03 10.22
CA GLY A 157 24.95 2.79 11.47
C GLY A 157 23.79 2.37 12.37
N GLU A 158 23.69 3.04 13.52
CA GLU A 158 22.68 2.78 14.53
C GLU A 158 22.17 4.09 15.15
N VAL A 159 20.98 4.05 15.75
CA VAL A 159 20.36 5.20 16.42
C VAL A 159 19.71 4.78 17.74
N LEU A 160 19.81 5.63 18.75
CA LEU A 160 19.04 5.48 19.99
C LEU A 160 17.58 5.79 19.71
N ALA A 161 16.68 4.87 20.06
CA ALA A 161 15.24 5.08 19.95
C ALA A 161 14.70 5.93 21.10
N ASP A 162 15.15 7.18 21.16
CA ASP A 162 14.64 8.19 22.08
C ASP A 162 13.42 8.93 21.50
N LYS A 163 12.86 9.86 22.29
CA LYS A 163 11.69 10.64 21.89
C LYS A 163 11.95 11.44 20.61
N ALA A 164 13.15 11.99 20.43
CA ALA A 164 13.49 12.80 19.25
C ALA A 164 13.49 11.95 17.97
N TYR A 165 14.09 10.76 18.03
CA TYR A 165 14.05 9.79 16.93
C TYR A 165 12.63 9.34 16.60
N LEU A 166 11.79 9.08 17.62
CA LEU A 166 10.40 8.68 17.41
C LEU A 166 9.59 9.79 16.71
N LEU A 167 9.72 11.03 17.17
CA LEU A 167 9.06 12.18 16.55
C LEU A 167 9.52 12.40 15.11
N GLU A 168 10.83 12.32 14.85
CA GLU A 168 11.38 12.42 13.50
C GLU A 168 10.87 11.29 12.61
N SER A 169 10.83 10.06 13.11
CA SER A 169 10.38 8.89 12.33
C SER A 169 8.90 8.98 11.96
N ILE A 170 8.05 9.57 12.81
CA ILE A 170 6.63 9.76 12.49
C ILE A 170 6.43 10.94 11.54
N ARG A 171 7.19 12.04 11.70
CA ARG A 171 7.09 13.23 10.84
C ARG A 171 7.72 13.02 9.46
N ASN A 172 8.90 12.39 9.43
CA ASN A 172 9.76 12.18 8.28
C ASN A 172 10.18 10.71 8.16
N PRO A 173 9.28 9.78 7.80
CA PRO A 173 9.54 8.34 7.87
C PRO A 173 10.73 7.81 7.06
N ASN A 174 11.17 8.56 6.06
CA ASN A 174 12.30 8.21 5.20
C ASN A 174 13.64 8.77 5.68
N ALA A 175 13.68 9.57 6.75
CA ALA A 175 14.91 10.20 7.23
C ALA A 175 15.92 9.15 7.73
N ARG A 176 15.45 8.21 8.56
CA ARG A 176 16.26 7.15 9.18
C ARG A 176 15.47 5.85 9.27
N VAL A 177 15.50 5.08 8.18
CA VAL A 177 14.75 3.82 8.05
C VAL A 177 15.41 2.71 8.86
N ALA A 178 14.63 1.93 9.61
CA ALA A 178 15.14 0.79 10.35
C ALA A 178 15.63 -0.32 9.41
N LYS A 179 16.75 -0.97 9.75
CA LYS A 179 17.34 -2.03 8.92
C LYS A 179 16.34 -3.14 8.59
N GLY A 180 16.31 -3.57 7.33
CA GLY A 180 15.46 -4.66 6.86
C GLY A 180 14.03 -4.23 6.51
N PHE A 181 13.73 -2.93 6.53
CA PHE A 181 12.47 -2.37 6.05
C PHE A 181 12.73 -1.51 4.81
N PRO A 182 11.89 -1.62 3.76
CA PRO A 182 12.09 -0.86 2.54
C PRO A 182 11.79 0.64 2.76
N PRO A 183 12.59 1.55 2.18
CA PRO A 183 12.27 2.96 2.19
C PRO A 183 10.98 3.22 1.43
N SER A 184 10.30 4.30 1.78
CA SER A 184 9.09 4.82 1.14
C SER A 184 7.80 4.00 1.34
N TYR A 185 7.76 3.10 2.34
CA TYR A 185 6.58 2.31 2.69
C TYR A 185 5.75 2.89 3.86
N MET A 186 6.38 3.58 4.80
CA MET A 186 5.66 4.29 5.86
C MET A 186 5.17 5.65 5.31
N PRO A 187 3.85 5.88 5.21
CA PRO A 187 3.32 7.15 4.74
C PRO A 187 3.66 8.28 5.72
N PRO A 188 3.90 9.51 5.24
CA PRO A 188 3.87 10.68 6.11
C PRO A 188 2.43 10.92 6.60
N TYR A 189 2.31 11.42 7.82
CA TYR A 189 1.03 11.79 8.41
C TYR A 189 0.96 13.31 8.59
N GLN A 190 -0.23 13.90 8.43
CA GLN A 190 -0.50 15.30 8.77
C GLN A 190 -1.23 15.36 10.10
N LEU A 191 -0.45 15.32 11.19
CA LEU A 191 -0.97 15.36 12.56
C LEU A 191 -0.72 16.72 13.22
N LYS A 192 -1.47 17.02 14.28
CA LYS A 192 -1.13 18.13 15.18
C LYS A 192 0.04 17.76 16.07
N ASP A 193 0.77 18.77 16.56
CA ASP A 193 1.91 18.54 17.44
C ASP A 193 1.56 17.70 18.67
N ILE A 194 0.41 17.98 19.32
CA ILE A 194 -0.05 17.18 20.47
C ILE A 194 -0.31 15.71 20.13
N GLU A 195 -0.68 15.40 18.89
CA GLU A 195 -0.91 14.02 18.44
C GLU A 195 0.41 13.30 18.15
N TYR A 196 1.40 13.98 17.57
CA TYR A 196 2.76 13.44 17.47
C TYR A 196 3.34 13.12 18.84
N GLU A 197 3.19 14.04 19.79
CA GLU A 197 3.63 13.88 21.17
C GLU A 197 2.91 12.70 21.83
N ALA A 198 1.58 12.60 21.70
CA ALA A 198 0.81 11.49 22.23
C ALA A 198 1.27 10.13 21.68
N LEU A 199 1.48 10.02 20.35
CA LEU A 199 2.01 8.81 19.72
C LEU A 199 3.39 8.43 20.24
N ALA A 200 4.32 9.40 20.35
CA ALA A 200 5.64 9.16 20.89
C ALA A 200 5.56 8.70 22.37
N THR A 201 4.73 9.34 23.19
CA THR A 201 4.49 8.94 24.59
C THR A 201 3.96 7.51 24.69
N PHE A 202 3.02 7.12 23.82
CA PHE A 202 2.54 5.73 23.77
C PHE A 202 3.64 4.75 23.37
N ILE A 203 4.46 5.05 22.36
CA ILE A 203 5.56 4.15 21.97
C ILE A 203 6.58 4.02 23.11
N ILE A 204 6.85 5.10 23.84
CA ILE A 204 7.75 5.08 25.00
C ILE A 204 7.18 4.22 26.13
N SER A 205 5.87 4.26 26.40
CA SER A 205 5.27 3.45 27.45
C SER A 205 5.37 1.94 27.17
N LEU A 206 5.46 1.54 25.89
CA LEU A 206 5.65 0.14 25.50
C LEU A 206 7.02 -0.43 25.87
N ALA A 207 8.01 0.40 26.24
CA ALA A 207 9.31 -0.06 26.72
C ALA A 207 9.24 -0.76 28.08
N GLN A 208 8.17 -0.53 28.85
CA GLN A 208 7.98 -1.07 30.19
C GLN A 208 7.16 -2.37 30.23
N SER A 209 6.71 -2.84 29.07
CA SER A 209 5.94 -4.08 28.95
C SER A 209 6.90 -5.27 29.07
N LYS A 210 6.88 -5.93 30.22
CA LYS A 210 7.55 -7.21 30.47
C LYS A 210 6.85 -8.35 29.73
#